data_AF-A0A968MQM3-F1
#
_entry.id   AF-A0A968MQM3-F1
#
_cell.length_a   1.000
_cell.length_b   1.000
_cell.length_c   1.000
_cell.angle_alpha   90.00
_cell.angle_beta   90.00
_cell.angle_gamma   90.00
#
_symmetry.space_group_name_H-M   'P 1'
#
loop_
_entity.id
_entity.type
_entity.pdbx_description
1 polymer ?
#
loop_
_entity_poly.entity_id
_entity_poly.type
_entity_poly.pdbx_seq_one_letter_code
_entity_poly.pdbx_strand_id
1 'polypeptide(L)'
;MTFRIKFLLFLIGLHLVQFALAGIVLFHNKIWFIAAEAILLLSLILSVYFYRIFSKPLKLLYSGIESIKDKDFSIRLVKVGQPELDNLIEVYNHMIDKLRGRKNITTGATFLPRKTGSGFTYRDYHSRPR
;
A
#
# COMPACT_ATOMS: atom_id res chain seq x y z
N MET A 1 7.49 -21.22 -1.45
CA MET A 1 8.17 -20.13 -0.70
C MET A 1 7.58 -18.79 -1.11
N THR A 2 6.86 -18.12 -0.21
CA THR A 2 6.24 -16.80 -0.44
C THR A 2 7.31 -15.73 -0.68
N PHE A 3 7.00 -14.71 -1.50
CA PHE A 3 7.91 -13.59 -1.81
C PHE A 3 8.53 -12.95 -0.54
N ARG A 4 7.75 -12.86 0.54
CA ARG A 4 8.19 -12.40 1.86
C ARG A 4 9.39 -13.18 2.42
N ILE A 5 9.37 -14.51 2.30
CA ILE A 5 10.43 -15.38 2.82
C ILE A 5 11.70 -15.24 1.97
N LYS A 6 11.55 -15.18 0.64
CA LYS A 6 12.68 -14.95 -0.27
C LYS A 6 13.35 -13.60 0.03
N PHE A 7 12.56 -12.55 0.24
CA PHE A 7 13.06 -11.23 0.60
C PHE A 7 13.76 -11.22 1.96
N LEU A 8 13.21 -11.90 2.97
CA LEU A 8 13.82 -12.01 4.29
C LEU A 8 15.16 -12.77 4.24
N LEU A 9 15.21 -13.89 3.52
CA LEU A 9 16.45 -14.66 3.34
C LEU A 9 17.52 -13.83 2.62
N PHE A 10 17.13 -13.08 1.59
CA PHE A 10 18.02 -12.17 0.89
C PHE A 10 18.60 -11.09 1.83
N LEU A 11 17.75 -10.46 2.65
CA LEU A 11 18.18 -9.47 3.65
C LEU A 11 19.12 -10.05 4.70
N ILE A 12 18.82 -11.24 5.21
CA ILE A 12 19.69 -11.94 6.16
C ILE A 12 21.04 -12.22 5.51
N GLY A 13 21.07 -12.73 4.28
CA GLY A 13 22.29 -12.96 3.53
C GLY A 13 23.11 -11.68 3.33
N LEU A 14 22.46 -10.58 2.94
CA LEU A 14 23.11 -9.27 2.76
C LEU A 14 23.79 -8.80 4.06
N HIS A 15 23.10 -8.91 5.19
CA HIS A 15 23.66 -8.50 6.48
C HIS A 15 24.78 -9.43 6.95
N LEU A 16 24.69 -10.74 6.71
CA LEU A 16 25.78 -11.68 7.02
C LEU A 16 27.06 -11.32 6.26
N VAL A 17 26.94 -10.93 4.99
CA VAL A 17 28.09 -10.46 4.19
C VAL A 17 28.66 -9.16 4.78
N GLN A 18 27.82 -8.19 5.16
CA GLN A 18 28.29 -6.96 5.82
C GLN A 18 28.98 -7.25 7.16
N PHE A 19 28.46 -8.16 7.98
CA PHE A 19 29.09 -8.57 9.23
C PHE A 19 30.45 -9.25 9.00
N ALA A 20 30.56 -10.12 8.00
CA ALA A 20 31.82 -10.74 7.63
C ALA A 20 32.86 -9.71 7.17
N LEU A 21 32.45 -8.76 6.32
CA LEU A 21 33.31 -7.66 5.87
C LEU A 21 33.75 -6.76 7.03
N ALA A 22 32.84 -6.39 7.93
CA ALA A 22 33.16 -5.61 9.12
C ALA A 22 34.16 -6.34 10.03
N GLY A 23 34.02 -7.66 10.17
CA GLY A 23 34.96 -8.50 10.91
C GLY A 23 36.36 -8.51 10.32
N ILE A 24 36.50 -8.53 8.99
CA ILE A 24 37.81 -8.44 8.31
C ILE A 24 38.45 -7.06 8.52
N VAL A 25 37.67 -5.99 8.38
CA VAL A 25 38.13 -4.60 8.54
C VAL A 25 38.61 -4.31 9.96
N LEU A 26 38.03 -4.96 10.97
CA LEU A 26 38.43 -4.86 12.38
C LEU A 26 39.91 -5.20 12.61
N PHE A 27 40.47 -6.15 11.84
CA PHE A 27 41.87 -6.55 11.97
C PHE A 27 42.86 -5.60 11.30
N HIS A 28 42.40 -4.67 10.46
CA HIS A 28 43.27 -3.80 9.67
C HIS A 28 43.37 -2.38 10.23
N ASN A 29 42.23 -1.76 10.60
CA ASN A 29 42.25 -0.37 11.05
C ASN A 29 40.99 0.04 11.81
N LYS A 30 41.16 0.65 12.99
CA LYS A 30 40.08 1.05 13.88
C LYS A 30 39.16 2.11 13.29
N ILE A 31 39.68 3.01 12.45
CA ILE A 31 38.89 4.09 11.81
C ILE A 31 37.95 3.50 10.75
N TRP A 32 38.44 2.58 9.92
CA TRP A 32 37.63 1.89 8.92
C TRP A 32 36.55 1.01 9.54
N PHE A 33 36.81 0.46 10.73
CA PHE A 33 35.81 -0.30 11.49
C PHE A 33 34.62 0.58 11.91
N ILE A 34 34.86 1.79 12.42
CA ILE A 34 33.79 2.72 12.80
C ILE A 34 32.93 3.11 11.59
N ALA A 35 33.56 3.34 10.43
CA ALA A 35 32.84 3.62 9.18
C ALA A 35 31.97 2.43 8.74
N ALA A 36 32.50 1.21 8.83
CA ALA A 36 31.77 -0.01 8.51
C ALA A 36 30.56 -0.23 9.44
N GLU A 37 30.71 0.04 10.73
CA GLU A 37 29.62 -0.03 11.71
C GLU A 37 28.50 0.98 11.39
N ALA A 38 28.86 2.21 11.04
CA ALA A 38 27.89 3.22 10.62
C ALA A 38 27.10 2.79 9.37
N ILE A 39 27.79 2.19 8.38
CA ILE A 39 27.14 1.65 7.17
C ILE A 39 26.23 0.46 7.52
N LEU A 40 26.63 -0.39 8.47
CA LEU A 40 25.83 -1.53 8.91
C LEU A 40 24.54 -1.06 9.60
N LEU A 41 24.63 -0.08 10.50
CA LEU A 41 23.46 0.52 11.15
C LEU A 41 22.54 1.21 10.14
N LEU A 42 23.09 1.99 9.22
CA LEU A 42 22.33 2.64 8.16
C LEU A 42 21.59 1.61 7.29
N SER A 43 22.28 0.53 6.91
CA SER A 43 21.71 -0.58 6.15
C SER A 43 20.56 -1.24 6.90
N LEU A 44 20.68 -1.46 8.21
CA LEU A 44 19.63 -2.03 9.04
C LEU A 44 18.38 -1.14 9.06
N ILE A 45 18.56 0.18 9.19
CA ILE A 45 17.46 1.16 9.18
C ILE A 45 16.77 1.17 7.82
N LEU A 46 17.55 1.22 6.73
CA LEU A 46 17.04 1.15 5.35
C LEU A 46 16.27 -0.14 5.10
N SER A 47 16.80 -1.28 5.56
CA SER A 47 16.16 -2.59 5.47
C SER A 47 14.75 -2.58 6.07
N VAL A 48 14.60 -2.09 7.31
CA VAL A 48 13.28 -1.98 7.97
C VAL A 48 12.36 -1.01 7.23
N TYR A 49 12.90 0.12 6.77
CA TYR A 49 12.17 1.12 6.00
C TYR A 49 11.61 0.52 4.69
N PHE A 50 12.45 -0.15 3.91
CA PHE A 50 12.06 -0.84 2.68
C PHE A 50 11.07 -1.96 2.95
N TYR A 51 11.28 -2.78 3.99
CA TYR A 51 10.33 -3.84 4.34
C TYR A 51 8.93 -3.27 4.60
N ARG A 52 8.82 -2.16 5.32
CA ARG A 52 7.53 -1.49 5.60
C ARG A 52 6.89 -0.91 4.34
N ILE A 53 7.69 -0.30 3.47
CA ILE A 53 7.21 0.30 2.22
C ILE A 53 6.70 -0.75 1.25
N PHE A 54 7.40 -1.87 1.08
CA PHE A 54 7.02 -2.90 0.12
C PHE A 54 5.95 -3.87 0.65
N SER A 55 5.90 -4.12 1.97
CA SER A 55 4.96 -5.11 2.51
C SER A 55 3.50 -4.65 2.49
N LYS A 56 3.23 -3.35 2.71
CA LYS A 56 1.88 -2.76 2.66
C LYS A 56 1.22 -2.89 1.28
N PRO A 57 1.83 -2.44 0.16
CA PRO A 57 1.23 -2.56 -1.17
C PRO A 57 1.01 -4.02 -1.56
N LEU A 58 1.97 -4.91 -1.27
CA LEU A 58 1.83 -6.33 -1.58
C LEU A 58 0.63 -6.98 -0.88
N LYS A 59 0.33 -6.59 0.36
CA LYS A 59 -0.85 -7.10 1.09
C LYS A 59 -2.15 -6.62 0.45
N LEU A 60 -2.20 -5.37 0.00
CA LEU A 60 -3.39 -4.81 -0.68
C LEU A 60 -3.63 -5.44 -2.05
N LEU A 61 -2.57 -5.67 -2.82
CA LEU A 61 -2.66 -6.37 -4.11
C LEU A 61 -3.19 -7.78 -3.93
N TYR A 62 -2.67 -8.52 -2.94
CA TYR A 62 -3.14 -9.86 -2.64
C TYR A 62 -4.63 -9.87 -2.28
N SER A 63 -5.07 -8.93 -1.42
CA SER A 63 -6.48 -8.75 -1.07
C SER A 63 -7.35 -8.43 -2.29
N GLY A 64 -6.88 -7.57 -3.18
CA GLY A 64 -7.61 -7.21 -4.40
C GLY A 64 -7.80 -8.39 -5.36
N ILE A 65 -6.76 -9.21 -5.53
CA ILE A 65 -6.79 -10.43 -6.35
C ILE A 65 -7.76 -11.46 -5.77
N GLU A 66 -7.72 -11.68 -4.45
CA GLU A 66 -8.58 -12.65 -3.78
C GLU A 66 -10.06 -12.26 -3.88
N SER A 67 -10.37 -10.96 -3.77
CA SER A 67 -11.74 -10.43 -3.96
C SER A 67 -12.28 -10.69 -5.37
N ILE A 68 -11.43 -10.54 -6.41
CA ILE A 68 -11.81 -10.86 -7.79
C ILE A 68 -12.01 -12.36 -7.96
N LYS A 69 -11.11 -13.17 -7.39
CA LYS A 69 -11.16 -14.65 -7.48
C LYS A 69 -12.45 -15.20 -6.87
N ASP A 70 -12.85 -14.68 -5.72
CA ASP A 70 -14.03 -15.14 -4.98
C ASP A 70 -15.33 -14.53 -5.52
N LYS A 71 -15.26 -13.70 -6.59
CA LYS A 71 -16.37 -12.90 -7.14
C LYS A 71 -17.05 -12.01 -6.10
N ASP A 72 -16.40 -11.75 -4.97
CA ASP A 72 -16.86 -10.80 -3.97
C ASP A 72 -16.39 -9.40 -4.35
N PHE A 73 -17.13 -8.81 -5.29
CA PHE A 73 -16.86 -7.45 -5.76
C PHE A 73 -17.21 -6.37 -4.72
N SER A 74 -17.61 -6.74 -3.50
CA SER A 74 -17.90 -5.79 -2.41
C SER A 74 -16.69 -5.09 -1.83
N ILE A 75 -15.53 -5.72 -1.99
CA ILE A 75 -14.28 -5.21 -1.45
C ILE A 75 -13.74 -4.10 -2.36
N ARG A 76 -13.52 -2.93 -1.75
CA ARG A 76 -12.85 -1.79 -2.38
C ARG A 76 -11.48 -1.58 -1.76
N LEU A 77 -10.49 -1.27 -2.60
CA LEU A 77 -9.16 -0.96 -2.12
C LEU A 77 -9.07 0.51 -1.69
N VAL A 78 -8.41 0.74 -0.55
CA VAL A 78 -8.20 2.07 0.04
C VAL A 78 -6.82 2.59 -0.36
N LYS A 79 -6.75 3.88 -0.71
CA LYS A 79 -5.50 4.59 -1.05
C LYS A 79 -4.48 4.49 0.10
N VAL A 80 -3.21 4.39 -0.25
CA VAL A 80 -2.10 4.28 0.72
C VAL A 80 -1.20 5.51 0.76
N GLY A 81 -1.47 6.51 -0.08
CA GLY A 81 -0.68 7.74 -0.16
C GLY A 81 0.60 7.61 -0.99
N GLN A 82 0.72 6.57 -1.81
CA GLN A 82 1.77 6.43 -2.83
C GLN A 82 1.14 6.67 -4.21
N PRO A 83 1.54 7.70 -4.96
CA PRO A 83 0.88 8.09 -6.22
C PRO A 83 0.73 6.93 -7.21
N GLU A 84 1.77 6.12 -7.36
CA GLU A 84 1.81 4.99 -8.29
C GLU A 84 0.82 3.90 -7.89
N LEU A 85 0.73 3.59 -6.60
CA LEU A 85 -0.20 2.58 -6.11
C LEU A 85 -1.64 3.10 -6.08
N ASP A 86 -1.83 4.37 -5.74
CA ASP A 86 -3.15 4.98 -5.69
C ASP A 86 -3.79 5.00 -7.09
N ASN A 87 -3.00 5.19 -8.15
CA ASN A 87 -3.45 5.04 -9.52
C ASN A 87 -3.88 3.60 -9.85
N LEU A 88 -3.12 2.60 -9.42
CA LEU A 88 -3.50 1.19 -9.61
C LEU A 88 -4.77 0.83 -8.83
N ILE A 89 -4.93 1.35 -7.61
CA ILE A 89 -6.14 1.22 -6.80
C ILE A 89 -7.35 1.84 -7.50
N GLU A 90 -7.16 2.99 -8.14
CA GLU A 90 -8.21 3.67 -8.92
C GLU A 90 -8.65 2.81 -10.11
N VAL A 91 -7.71 2.31 -10.91
CA VAL A 91 -8.01 1.39 -12.03
C VAL A 91 -8.71 0.12 -11.55
N TYR A 92 -8.26 -0.47 -10.44
CA TYR A 92 -8.91 -1.63 -9.83
C TYR A 92 -10.36 -1.33 -9.45
N ASN A 93 -10.59 -0.25 -8.69
CA ASN A 93 -11.92 0.14 -8.24
C ASN A 93 -12.85 0.44 -9.44
N HIS A 94 -12.33 1.05 -10.50
CA HIS A 94 -13.08 1.25 -11.74
C HIS A 94 -13.48 -0.07 -12.43
N MET A 95 -12.62 -1.09 -12.43
CA MET A 95 -12.99 -2.41 -12.94
C MET A 95 -14.08 -3.06 -12.10
N ILE A 96 -13.97 -2.98 -10.77
CA ILE A 96 -14.99 -3.50 -9.84
C ILE A 96 -16.35 -2.82 -10.09
N ASP A 97 -16.37 -1.51 -10.31
CA ASP A 97 -17.60 -0.77 -10.60
C ASP A 97 -18.23 -1.20 -11.95
N LYS A 98 -17.42 -1.56 -12.95
CA LYS A 98 -17.90 -2.12 -14.23
C LYS A 98 -18.48 -3.52 -14.03
N LEU A 99 -17.79 -4.40 -13.30
CA LEU A 99 -18.24 -5.77 -13.03
C LEU A 99 -19.54 -5.81 -12.23
N ARG A 100 -19.77 -4.83 -11.35
CA ARG A 100 -20.99 -4.70 -10.56
C ARG A 100 -22.15 -4.05 -11.30
N GLY A 101 -21.95 -3.61 -12.54
CA GLY A 101 -23.00 -2.96 -13.32
C GLY A 101 -23.53 -1.69 -12.64
N ARG A 102 -22.65 -0.77 -12.23
CA ARG A 102 -22.97 0.63 -11.91
C ARG A 102 -24.25 0.88 -11.06
N LYS A 103 -24.09 1.03 -9.74
CA LYS A 103 -24.72 2.07 -8.89
C LYS A 103 -24.03 2.12 -7.52
N ASN A 104 -22.96 2.90 -7.38
CA ASN A 104 -22.48 3.38 -6.08
C ASN A 104 -22.15 4.86 -6.22
N ILE A 105 -23.18 5.70 -6.07
CA ILE A 105 -22.98 7.12 -5.75
C ILE A 105 -22.10 7.12 -4.50
N THR A 106 -20.97 7.80 -4.56
CA THR A 106 -20.05 8.02 -3.45
C THR A 106 -20.82 8.59 -2.26
N THR A 107 -21.30 7.73 -1.35
CA THR A 107 -21.85 8.12 -0.04
C THR A 107 -20.67 8.50 0.86
N GLY A 108 -20.01 9.59 0.48
CA GLY A 108 -18.91 10.22 1.20
C GLY A 108 -18.99 11.75 1.15
N ALA A 109 -20.09 12.30 0.62
CA ALA A 109 -20.51 13.66 0.89
C ALA A 109 -21.77 13.56 1.75
N THR A 110 -21.57 13.70 3.05
CA THR A 110 -22.62 13.85 4.05
C THR A 110 -23.68 14.82 3.53
N PHE A 111 -24.84 14.30 3.18
CA PHE A 111 -26.06 15.05 2.96
C PHE A 111 -26.42 15.71 4.30
N LEU A 112 -25.92 16.91 4.56
CA LEU A 112 -26.40 17.71 5.69
C LEU A 112 -27.76 18.31 5.29
N PRO A 113 -28.87 17.92 5.93
CA PRO A 113 -30.14 18.57 5.67
C PRO A 113 -30.06 20.03 6.14
N ARG A 114 -30.24 20.98 5.22
CA ARG A 114 -30.47 22.38 5.60
C ARG A 114 -31.94 22.55 5.94
N LYS A 115 -32.24 22.82 7.22
CA LYS A 115 -33.59 23.15 7.68
C LYS A 115 -33.94 24.56 7.19
N THR A 116 -34.73 24.68 6.12
CA THR A 116 -35.41 25.94 5.76
C THR A 116 -36.86 25.84 6.20
N GLY A 117 -37.42 26.94 6.72
CA GLY A 117 -38.67 27.01 7.51
C GLY A 117 -39.98 26.57 6.84
N SER A 118 -39.95 25.82 5.73
CA SER A 118 -41.13 25.23 5.10
C SER A 118 -40.72 24.00 4.27
N GLY A 119 -40.50 22.86 4.94
CA GLY A 119 -40.38 21.52 4.32
C GLY A 119 -38.99 21.08 3.85
N PHE A 120 -38.78 19.74 3.82
CA PHE A 120 -37.63 19.09 3.20
C PHE A 120 -37.83 19.04 1.68
N THR A 121 -37.07 19.83 0.91
CA THR A 121 -37.09 19.74 -0.55
C THR A 121 -35.97 18.81 -1.03
N TYR A 122 -36.36 17.69 -1.63
CA TYR A 122 -35.44 16.85 -2.41
C TYR A 122 -35.32 17.45 -3.81
N ARG A 123 -34.11 17.86 -4.23
CA ARG A 123 -33.86 18.31 -5.61
C ARG A 123 -33.29 17.15 -6.40
N ASP A 124 -34.13 16.48 -7.18
CA ASP A 124 -33.72 15.41 -8.08
C ASP A 124 -33.19 16.01 -9.40
N TYR A 125 -31.87 16.02 -9.56
CA TYR A 125 -31.20 16.32 -10.82
C TYR A 125 -30.88 14.99 -11.51
N HIS A 126 -31.86 14.39 -12.18
CA HIS A 126 -31.74 13.67 -13.45
C HIS A 126 -32.90 12.67 -13.59
N SER A 127 -34.02 13.11 -14.16
CA SER A 127 -34.93 12.28 -14.96
C SER A 127 -36.00 13.17 -15.61
N ARG A 128 -35.82 13.51 -16.89
CA ARG A 128 -36.96 13.75 -17.79
C ARG A 128 -36.96 12.65 -18.84
N PRO A 129 -37.97 11.77 -18.89
CA PRO A 129 -38.24 10.95 -20.05
C PRO A 129 -39.30 11.62 -20.93
N ARG A 130 -38.96 11.84 -22.20
CA ARG A 130 -39.76 11.40 -23.35
C ARG A 130 -38.79 11.03 -24.45
#